data_AF-A0A942HLV7-F1
#
_entry.id   AF-A0A942HLV7-F1
#
_cell.length_a   1.000
_cell.length_b   1.000
_cell.length_c   1.000
_cell.angle_alpha   90.00
_cell.angle_beta   90.00
_cell.angle_gamma   90.00
#
_symmetry.space_group_name_H-M   'P 1'
#
loop_
_entity.id
_entity.type
_entity.pdbx_description
1 polymer ?
#
loop_
_entity_poly.entity_id
_entity_poly.type
_entity_poly.pdbx_seq_one_letter_code
_entity_poly.pdbx_strand_id
1 'polypeptide(L)' 'MALSANGDHRRVPSADLPLAAVAEEADVDLVHDDRDYARIAAVGALRQEWLVPDRTLA' A
#
# COMPACT_ATOMS: atom_id res chain seq x y z
N MET A 1 10.51 -9.34 5.13
CA MET A 1 10.55 -9.31 6.61
C MET A 1 10.04 -8.00 7.21
N ALA A 2 10.13 -6.85 6.53
CA ALA A 2 9.75 -5.56 7.11
C ALA A 2 8.29 -5.46 7.59
N LEU A 3 7.29 -5.88 6.78
CA LEU A 3 5.88 -5.96 7.21
C LEU A 3 5.66 -6.91 8.40
N SER A 4 6.43 -8.00 8.48
CA SER A 4 6.36 -8.93 9.61
C SER A 4 6.89 -8.32 10.89
N ALA A 5 7.96 -7.51 10.81
CA ALA A 5 8.52 -6.80 11.95
C ALA A 5 7.51 -5.81 12.57
N ASN A 6 6.64 -5.22 11.75
CA ASN A 6 5.58 -4.31 12.21
C ASN A 6 4.28 -5.03 12.60
N GLY A 7 4.22 -6.35 12.48
CA GLY A 7 2.99 -7.13 12.72
C GLY A 7 1.92 -6.99 11.62
N ASP A 8 2.20 -6.26 10.54
CA ASP A 8 1.26 -5.96 9.46
C ASP A 8 1.17 -7.05 8.38
N HIS A 9 2.05 -8.05 8.42
CA HIS A 9 2.07 -9.18 7.48
C HIS A 9 0.76 -9.99 7.38
N ARG A 10 -0.16 -9.86 8.35
CA ARG A 10 -1.50 -10.48 8.30
C ARG A 10 -2.62 -9.50 7.96
N ARG A 11 -2.32 -8.21 8.01
CA ARG A 11 -3.29 -7.15 7.74
C ARG A 11 -3.32 -6.86 6.24
N VAL A 12 -2.12 -6.67 5.67
CA VAL A 12 -1.97 -6.44 4.22
C VAL A 12 -2.38 -7.70 3.44
N PRO A 13 -3.42 -7.63 2.59
CA PRO A 13 -3.78 -8.70 1.69
C PRO A 13 -2.64 -9.08 0.74
N SER A 14 -2.48 -10.38 0.46
CA SER A 14 -1.44 -10.85 -0.46
C SER A 14 -1.57 -10.28 -1.87
N ALA A 15 -2.78 -9.89 -2.29
CA ALA A 15 -3.05 -9.32 -3.61
C ALA A 15 -2.52 -7.88 -3.76
N ASP A 16 -2.41 -7.13 -2.66
CA ASP A 16 -1.96 -5.74 -2.68
C ASP A 16 -0.45 -5.64 -2.85
N LEU A 17 0.29 -6.69 -2.46
CA LEU A 17 1.75 -6.70 -2.57
C LEU A 17 2.24 -6.64 -4.03
N PRO A 18 1.73 -7.44 -4.99
CA PRO A 18 2.07 -7.28 -6.41
C PRO A 18 1.66 -5.93 -6.99
N LEU A 19 0.50 -5.38 -6.61
CA LEU A 19 0.03 -4.07 -7.09
C LEU A 19 1.01 -2.95 -6.68
N ALA A 20 1.36 -2.93 -5.39
CA ALA A 20 2.34 -2.00 -4.86
C ALA A 20 3.72 -2.19 -5.51
N ALA A 21 4.19 -3.45 -5.64
CA ALA A 21 5.49 -3.73 -6.23
C ALA A 21 5.57 -3.29 -7.70
N VAL A 22 4.52 -3.50 -8.48
CA VAL A 22 4.48 -3.05 -9.88
C VAL A 22 4.47 -1.53 -9.99
N ALA A 23 3.73 -0.82 -9.13
CA ALA A 23 3.72 0.63 -9.12
C ALA A 23 5.09 1.21 -8.72
N GLU A 24 5.73 0.64 -7.70
CA GLU A 24 7.08 1.02 -7.26
C GLU A 24 8.12 0.75 -8.36
N GLU A 25 8.11 -0.43 -9.00
CA GLU A 25 9.02 -0.78 -10.10
C GLU A 25 8.82 0.09 -11.35
N ALA A 26 7.57 0.46 -11.65
CA ALA A 26 7.23 1.34 -12.75
C ALA A 26 7.48 2.82 -12.44
N ASP A 27 7.86 3.17 -11.22
CA ASP A 27 8.02 4.54 -10.73
C ASP A 27 6.78 5.41 -11.00
N VAL A 28 5.60 4.91 -10.60
CA VAL A 28 4.32 5.62 -10.70
C VAL A 28 3.60 5.67 -9.35
N ASP A 29 2.72 6.66 -9.19
CA ASP A 29 1.89 6.79 -7.99
C ASP A 29 0.74 5.77 -8.04
N LEU A 30 0.57 4.99 -6.97
CA LEU A 30 -0.55 4.08 -6.83
C LEU A 30 -1.78 4.81 -6.28
N VAL A 31 -2.78 5.02 -7.13
CA VAL A 31 -4.07 5.60 -6.73
C VAL A 31 -4.99 4.53 -6.14
N HIS A 32 -5.46 4.70 -4.91
CA HIS A 32 -6.24 3.69 -4.18
C HIS A 32 -7.27 4.26 -3.20
N ASP A 33 -8.10 3.40 -2.62
CA ASP A 33 -9.01 3.70 -1.49
C ASP A 33 -8.85 2.66 -0.36
N ASP A 34 -7.63 2.16 -0.15
CA ASP A 34 -7.32 1.21 0.91
C ASP A 34 -6.20 1.73 1.84
N ARG A 35 -6.41 1.63 3.15
CA ARG A 35 -5.43 2.04 4.17
C ARG A 35 -4.20 1.15 4.20
N ASP A 36 -4.28 -0.04 3.64
CA ASP A 36 -3.22 -1.03 3.72
C ASP A 36 -1.99 -0.64 2.90
N TYR A 37 -2.17 0.14 1.83
CA TYR A 37 -1.06 0.71 1.06
C TYR A 37 -0.19 1.68 1.86
N ALA A 38 -0.75 2.38 2.86
CA ALA A 38 0.05 3.20 3.76
C ALA A 38 1.02 2.35 4.62
N ARG A 39 0.64 1.10 4.94
CA ARG A 39 1.52 0.17 5.68
C ARG A 39 2.62 -0.38 4.79
N ILE A 40 2.32 -0.61 3.51
CA ILE A 40 3.32 -1.01 2.51
C ILE A 40 4.32 0.13 2.27
N ALA A 41 3.84 1.36 2.06
CA ALA A 41 4.68 2.55 1.87
C ALA A 41 5.57 2.85 3.09
N ALA A 42 5.13 2.49 4.31
CA ALA A 42 5.94 2.65 5.51
C ALA A 42 7.21 1.78 5.55
N VAL A 43 7.33 0.76 4.68
CA VAL A 43 8.47 -0.17 4.64
C VAL A 43 9.15 -0.26 3.27
N GLY A 44 8.74 0.55 2.30
CA GLY A 44 9.23 0.56 0.93
C GLY A 44 9.33 1.98 0.36
N ALA A 45 9.48 2.09 -0.96
CA ALA A 45 9.53 3.38 -1.65
C ALA A 45 8.23 3.73 -2.40
N LEU A 46 7.20 2.89 -2.25
CA LEU A 46 5.88 3.08 -2.86
C LEU A 46 5.36 4.51 -2.65
N ARG A 47 5.16 5.21 -3.77
CA ARG A 47 4.37 6.43 -3.82
C ARG A 47 2.90 6.07 -3.99
N GLN A 48 2.05 6.71 -3.20
CA GLN A 48 0.61 6.42 -3.19
C GLN A 48 -0.20 7.69 -3.03
N GLU A 49 -1.40 7.65 -3.60
CA GLU A 49 -2.37 8.72 -3.51
C GLU A 49 -3.77 8.15 -3.24
N TRP A 50 -4.52 8.86 -2.42
CA TRP A 50 -5.92 8.56 -2.19
C TRP A 50 -6.75 8.96 -3.42
N LEU A 51 -7.53 8.01 -3.97
CA LEU A 51 -8.51 8.28 -5.03
C LEU A 51 -9.53 9.34 -4.58
N VAL A 52 -9.96 9.21 -3.33
CA VAL A 52 -10.77 10.17 -2.58
C VAL A 52 -10.27 10.19 -1.15
N PRO A 53 -10.44 11.29 -0.38
CA PRO A 53 -9.98 11.32 1.01
C PRO A 53 -10.47 10.12 1.83
N ASP A 54 -9.63 9.60 2.73
CA ASP A 54 -9.98 8.48 3.60
C ASP A 54 -11.36 8.68 4.26
N ARG A 55 -12.18 7.62 4.26
CA ARG A 55 -13.56 7.58 4.77
C ARG A 55 -14.61 8.31 3.92
N THR A 56 -14.31 8.67 2.68
CA THR A 56 -15.32 9.24 1.77
C THR A 56 -16.31 8.18 1.26
N LEU A 57 -15.86 6.94 1.03
CA LEU A 57 -16.65 5.85 0.44
C LEU A 57 -17.06 4.74 1.44
N ALA A 58 -16.84 4.98 2.73
CA ALA A 58 -17.06 4.02 3.83
C ALA A 58 -18.34 4.28 4.64
#